data_AF-A0AAU2SBQ8-F1
#
_entry.id   AF-A0AAU2SBQ8-F1
#
_cell.length_a   1.000
_cell.length_b   1.000
_cell.length_c   1.000
_cell.angle_alpha   90.00
_cell.angle_beta   90.00
_cell.angle_gamma   90.00
#
_symmetry.space_group_name_H-M   'P 1'
#
loop_
_entity.id
_entity.type
_entity.pdbx_description
1 polymer ?
#
loop_
_entity_poly.entity_id
_entity_poly.type
_entity_poly.pdbx_seq_one_letter_code
_entity_poly.pdbx_strand_id
1 'polypeptide(L)'
;MTRTIDVAYGMGWDAGSVLGPIGPEEAAARDAAGQPYAVVLRQTGSAEAVVAQVARARNYLGVAVYDAQGRRFLEVDLRQLDADRLFLRRRSAWAYPDDLAPEFAPDAGRVTVSLWPDGRGSEIVEPQGDKGGSRHTVAQVPDGQRWFEVPGFGCWERLFAPLGIEGADRVELREITDVPQGGTAQPNWRAPEGMRPSHLAELFVAGTRFSSPDGEYTVREPIEAGTLLLPSGRLVAKDPTYGASDEDAGFTATVAPGRYPVQIARAAAKFEEYVAARVLVSDRPAVRWDAALLDGQDERLLGEGEFYGFGVDAGTAAFTDATAAPDLGRRYWDDLVAGTQVEDVHGVAVVDDPANGTNLVAYPSGRGDGSYPVWVGRDREGEVTCFVADMLVLHRAEPSPAEAVT
;
A
#
# COMPACT_ATOMS: atom_id res chain seq x y z
N MET A 1 9.57 -38.45 -18.79
CA MET A 1 8.69 -37.92 -19.84
C MET A 1 8.68 -36.42 -19.70
N THR A 2 9.14 -35.71 -20.72
CA THR A 2 9.11 -34.24 -20.77
C THR A 2 7.67 -33.82 -21.03
N ARG A 3 7.16 -32.83 -20.28
CA ARG A 3 5.84 -32.26 -20.51
C ARG A 3 5.97 -31.06 -21.45
N THR A 4 5.21 -31.04 -22.54
CA THR A 4 5.13 -29.87 -23.41
C THR A 4 4.11 -28.89 -22.84
N ILE A 5 4.54 -27.66 -22.63
CA ILE A 5 3.71 -26.55 -22.17
C ILE A 5 3.63 -25.51 -23.28
N ASP A 6 2.42 -25.22 -23.69
CA ASP A 6 2.13 -24.19 -24.67
C ASP A 6 2.23 -22.82 -24.02
N VAL A 7 2.94 -21.90 -24.68
CA VAL A 7 3.09 -20.50 -24.29
C VAL A 7 2.32 -19.63 -25.26
N ALA A 8 1.38 -18.86 -24.73
CA ALA A 8 0.64 -17.84 -25.48
C ALA A 8 0.83 -16.47 -24.81
N TYR A 9 0.72 -15.41 -25.61
CA TYR A 9 0.86 -14.04 -25.15
C TYR A 9 -0.42 -13.26 -25.43
N GLY A 10 -0.74 -12.28 -24.58
CA GLY A 10 -1.90 -11.43 -24.75
C GLY A 10 -1.87 -10.19 -23.89
N MET A 11 -2.94 -9.40 -23.96
CA MET A 11 -3.14 -8.25 -23.08
C MET A 11 -3.68 -8.68 -21.71
N GLY A 12 -4.31 -9.84 -21.61
CA GLY A 12 -4.86 -10.32 -20.35
C GLY A 12 -5.39 -11.74 -20.41
N TRP A 13 -6.15 -12.09 -19.38
CA TRP A 13 -6.77 -13.39 -19.22
C TRP A 13 -8.17 -13.22 -18.64
N ASP A 14 -9.10 -14.03 -19.10
CA ASP A 14 -10.45 -14.14 -18.54
C ASP A 14 -11.01 -15.55 -18.77
N ALA A 15 -11.46 -16.19 -17.70
CA ALA A 15 -12.22 -17.44 -17.70
C ALA A 15 -11.75 -18.52 -18.70
N GLY A 16 -10.43 -18.80 -18.75
CA GLY A 16 -9.88 -19.83 -19.64
C GLY A 16 -9.36 -19.33 -21.00
N SER A 17 -9.48 -18.03 -21.28
CA SER A 17 -9.16 -17.43 -22.58
C SER A 17 -8.12 -16.31 -22.47
N VAL A 18 -7.21 -16.28 -23.44
CA VAL A 18 -6.26 -15.17 -23.63
C VAL A 18 -7.01 -13.99 -24.23
N LEU A 19 -6.96 -12.83 -23.57
CA LEU A 19 -7.55 -11.59 -24.06
C LEU A 19 -6.54 -10.77 -24.85
N GLY A 20 -6.99 -10.18 -25.97
CA GLY A 20 -6.13 -9.36 -26.85
C GLY A 20 -4.85 -10.10 -27.21
N PRO A 21 -4.95 -11.29 -27.84
CA PRO A 21 -3.80 -12.16 -27.97
C PRO A 21 -2.81 -11.59 -29.01
N ILE A 22 -1.52 -11.72 -28.75
CA ILE A 22 -0.43 -11.14 -29.54
C ILE A 22 0.61 -12.20 -29.90
N GLY A 23 1.37 -11.97 -30.97
CA GLY A 23 2.47 -12.85 -31.36
C GLY A 23 3.71 -12.68 -30.46
N PRO A 24 4.63 -13.68 -30.44
CA PRO A 24 5.86 -13.60 -29.63
C PRO A 24 6.73 -12.38 -29.93
N GLU A 25 6.83 -11.97 -31.21
CA GLU A 25 7.61 -10.77 -31.60
C GLU A 25 7.07 -9.49 -30.97
N GLU A 26 5.74 -9.32 -30.93
CA GLU A 26 5.12 -8.16 -30.30
C GLU A 26 5.24 -8.23 -28.77
N ALA A 27 5.08 -9.41 -28.17
CA ALA A 27 5.30 -9.59 -26.74
C ALA A 27 6.74 -9.26 -26.33
N ALA A 28 7.73 -9.68 -27.13
CA ALA A 28 9.14 -9.35 -26.91
C ALA A 28 9.41 -7.85 -27.03
N ALA A 29 8.80 -7.18 -28.03
CA ALA A 29 8.91 -5.73 -28.18
C ALA A 29 8.31 -4.98 -26.99
N ARG A 30 7.18 -5.46 -26.44
CA ARG A 30 6.56 -4.90 -25.24
C ARG A 30 7.41 -5.10 -23.99
N ASP A 31 7.95 -6.30 -23.77
CA ASP A 31 8.85 -6.58 -22.64
C ASP A 31 10.08 -5.65 -22.68
N ALA A 32 10.72 -5.51 -23.85
CA ALA A 32 11.85 -4.61 -24.06
C ALA A 32 11.50 -3.14 -23.85
N ALA A 33 10.28 -2.73 -24.20
CA ALA A 33 9.76 -1.38 -23.98
C ALA A 33 9.21 -1.15 -22.55
N GLY A 34 9.22 -2.17 -21.69
CA GLY A 34 8.62 -2.14 -20.36
C GLY A 34 7.09 -1.98 -20.35
N GLN A 35 6.43 -2.26 -21.47
CA GLN A 35 4.98 -2.20 -21.60
C GLN A 35 4.32 -3.47 -21.04
N PRO A 36 3.14 -3.36 -20.43
CA PRO A 36 2.47 -4.51 -19.84
C PRO A 36 1.93 -5.50 -20.88
N TYR A 37 2.00 -6.78 -20.55
CA TYR A 37 1.44 -7.91 -21.30
C TYR A 37 1.30 -9.14 -20.39
N ALA A 38 0.51 -10.12 -20.81
CA ALA A 38 0.31 -11.39 -20.12
C ALA A 38 0.99 -12.55 -20.86
N VAL A 39 1.49 -13.51 -20.09
CA VAL A 39 2.00 -14.80 -20.56
C VAL A 39 1.10 -15.89 -20.01
N VAL A 40 0.67 -16.81 -20.85
CA VAL A 40 -0.19 -17.94 -20.47
C VAL A 40 0.52 -19.24 -20.80
N LEU A 41 0.77 -20.04 -19.77
CA LEU A 41 1.38 -21.36 -19.85
C LEU A 41 0.29 -22.41 -19.62
N ARG A 42 0.08 -23.29 -20.60
CA ARG A 42 -0.95 -24.33 -20.52
C ARG A 42 -0.42 -25.66 -21.04
N GLN A 43 -0.62 -26.73 -20.29
CA GLN A 43 -0.32 -28.06 -20.80
C GLN A 43 -1.30 -28.43 -21.90
N THR A 44 -0.82 -28.96 -23.03
CA THR A 44 -1.67 -29.36 -24.14
C THR A 44 -2.76 -30.34 -23.66
N GLY A 45 -4.02 -30.00 -23.90
CA GLY A 45 -5.19 -30.79 -23.49
C GLY A 45 -5.66 -30.55 -22.05
N SER A 46 -5.02 -29.68 -21.27
CA SER A 46 -5.50 -29.25 -19.94
C SER A 46 -6.31 -27.96 -20.04
N ALA A 47 -7.29 -27.80 -19.15
CA ALA A 47 -8.00 -26.54 -18.92
C ALA A 47 -7.28 -25.64 -17.91
N GLU A 48 -6.40 -26.20 -17.09
CA GLU A 48 -5.60 -25.48 -16.12
C GLU A 48 -4.54 -24.61 -16.81
N ALA A 49 -4.26 -23.44 -16.24
CA ALA A 49 -3.30 -22.51 -16.79
C ALA A 49 -2.50 -21.80 -15.70
N VAL A 50 -1.23 -21.49 -15.99
CA VAL A 50 -0.46 -20.49 -15.24
C VAL A 50 -0.47 -19.20 -16.06
N VAL A 51 -0.89 -18.11 -15.45
CA VAL A 51 -0.95 -16.79 -16.07
C VAL A 51 0.01 -15.86 -15.35
N ALA A 52 0.96 -15.29 -16.07
CA ALA A 52 1.84 -14.26 -15.57
C ALA A 52 1.47 -12.90 -16.17
N GLN A 53 1.40 -11.89 -15.32
CA GLN A 53 1.14 -10.49 -15.64
C GLN A 53 2.45 -9.72 -15.50
N VAL A 54 3.05 -9.35 -16.63
CA VAL A 54 4.40 -8.78 -16.70
C VAL A 54 4.31 -7.26 -16.84
N ALA A 55 4.83 -6.51 -15.87
CA ALA A 55 4.92 -5.05 -15.94
C ALA A 55 6.29 -4.57 -15.45
N ARG A 56 7.31 -4.69 -16.31
CA ARG A 56 8.71 -4.37 -15.99
C ARG A 56 8.91 -2.95 -15.49
N ALA A 57 8.31 -1.96 -16.17
CA ALA A 57 8.41 -0.55 -15.78
C ALA A 57 7.78 -0.25 -14.40
N ARG A 58 6.98 -1.17 -13.87
CA ARG A 58 6.35 -1.08 -12.54
C ARG A 58 6.97 -2.03 -11.52
N ASN A 59 8.10 -2.66 -11.84
CA ASN A 59 8.79 -3.63 -10.98
C ASN A 59 7.87 -4.79 -10.53
N TYR A 60 6.95 -5.22 -11.40
CA TYR A 60 5.90 -6.17 -11.03
C TYR A 60 5.86 -7.40 -11.93
N LEU A 61 5.72 -8.57 -11.30
CA LEU A 61 5.36 -9.83 -11.93
C LEU A 61 4.30 -10.54 -11.07
N GLY A 62 3.03 -10.45 -11.48
CA GLY A 62 1.96 -11.24 -10.87
C GLY A 62 1.90 -12.62 -11.51
N VAL A 63 1.73 -13.68 -10.73
CA VAL A 63 1.54 -15.04 -11.26
C VAL A 63 0.34 -15.68 -10.59
N ALA A 64 -0.59 -16.20 -11.37
CA ALA A 64 -1.76 -16.91 -10.88
C ALA A 64 -1.88 -18.28 -11.54
N VAL A 65 -2.40 -19.26 -10.78
CA VAL A 65 -2.70 -20.61 -11.28
C VAL A 65 -4.20 -20.82 -11.25
N TYR A 66 -4.71 -21.22 -12.39
CA TYR A 66 -6.13 -21.46 -12.65
C TYR A 66 -6.42 -22.96 -12.67
N ASP A 67 -7.47 -23.37 -11.97
CA ASP A 67 -7.97 -24.74 -11.98
C ASP A 67 -8.76 -25.05 -13.28
N ALA A 68 -9.26 -26.28 -13.41
CA ALA A 68 -10.01 -26.71 -14.58
C ALA A 68 -11.36 -25.99 -14.75
N GLN A 69 -11.88 -25.36 -13.69
CA GLN A 69 -13.08 -24.51 -13.72
C GLN A 69 -12.74 -23.05 -14.09
N GLY A 70 -11.47 -22.73 -14.30
CA GLY A 70 -11.02 -21.39 -14.65
C GLY A 70 -10.96 -20.43 -13.46
N ARG A 71 -10.87 -20.95 -12.23
CA ARG A 71 -10.76 -20.15 -11.00
C ARG A 71 -9.31 -20.08 -10.53
N ARG A 72 -8.88 -18.93 -10.03
CA ARG A 72 -7.61 -18.80 -9.30
C ARG A 72 -7.67 -19.62 -8.03
N PHE A 73 -6.76 -20.58 -7.90
CA PHE A 73 -6.54 -21.30 -6.64
C PHE A 73 -5.18 -20.98 -6.00
N LEU A 74 -4.29 -20.31 -6.73
CA LEU A 74 -3.02 -19.78 -6.23
C LEU A 74 -2.69 -18.47 -6.93
N GLU A 75 -2.22 -17.49 -6.18
CA GLU A 75 -1.71 -16.21 -6.66
C GLU A 75 -0.42 -15.84 -5.92
N VAL A 76 0.52 -15.26 -6.65
CA VAL A 76 1.83 -14.85 -6.18
C VAL A 76 2.12 -13.43 -6.69
N ASP A 77 2.44 -12.53 -5.76
CA ASP A 77 2.83 -11.14 -6.01
C ASP A 77 4.35 -11.03 -5.87
N LEU A 78 5.05 -10.86 -7.00
CA LEU A 78 6.50 -10.70 -7.07
C LEU A 78 6.86 -9.25 -7.41
N ARG A 79 7.81 -8.68 -6.64
CA ARG A 79 8.30 -7.31 -6.81
C ARG A 79 9.78 -7.29 -7.12
N GLN A 80 10.18 -6.58 -8.17
CA GLN A 80 11.57 -6.39 -8.52
C GLN A 80 12.19 -5.30 -7.63
N LEU A 81 12.84 -5.72 -6.54
CA LEU A 81 13.50 -4.81 -5.62
C LEU A 81 14.94 -4.51 -6.03
N ASP A 82 15.59 -5.48 -6.69
CA ASP A 82 16.94 -5.40 -7.21
C ASP A 82 16.96 -5.63 -8.74
N ALA A 83 18.07 -5.31 -9.40
CA ALA A 83 18.20 -5.41 -10.86
C ALA A 83 17.97 -6.84 -11.40
N ASP A 84 18.29 -7.86 -10.63
CA ASP A 84 18.32 -9.28 -11.04
C ASP A 84 17.36 -10.18 -10.26
N ARG A 85 16.73 -9.67 -9.20
CA ARG A 85 15.90 -10.48 -8.30
C ARG A 85 14.50 -9.94 -8.08
N LEU A 86 13.56 -10.86 -8.05
CA LEU A 86 12.17 -10.70 -7.65
C LEU A 86 12.00 -11.16 -6.21
N PHE A 87 11.40 -10.32 -5.38
CA PHE A 87 10.98 -10.64 -4.04
C PHE A 87 9.53 -11.13 -4.03
N LEU A 88 9.28 -12.26 -3.38
CA LEU A 88 7.95 -12.75 -3.06
C LEU A 88 7.36 -11.91 -1.94
N ARG A 89 6.51 -10.96 -2.30
CA ARG A 89 5.81 -10.11 -1.35
C ARG A 89 4.63 -10.85 -0.72
N ARG A 90 3.81 -11.50 -1.54
CA ARG A 90 2.58 -12.16 -1.08
C ARG A 90 2.27 -13.42 -1.87
N ARG A 91 1.76 -14.43 -1.18
CA ARG A 91 1.19 -15.65 -1.74
C ARG A 91 -0.21 -15.85 -1.15
N SER A 92 -1.19 -16.09 -2.00
CA SER A 92 -2.56 -16.39 -1.60
C SER A 92 -3.00 -17.70 -2.26
N ALA A 93 -3.54 -18.63 -1.50
CA ALA A 93 -4.08 -19.89 -2.01
C ALA A 93 -5.52 -20.08 -1.54
N TRP A 94 -6.36 -20.63 -2.42
CA TRP A 94 -7.78 -20.86 -2.17
C TRP A 94 -8.12 -22.35 -2.30
N ALA A 95 -8.96 -22.83 -1.39
CA ALA A 95 -9.54 -24.17 -1.39
C ALA A 95 -11.06 -24.04 -1.53
N TYR A 96 -11.56 -24.24 -2.75
CA TYR A 96 -12.98 -24.14 -3.05
C TYR A 96 -13.76 -25.35 -2.47
N PRO A 97 -14.99 -25.14 -1.96
CA PRO A 97 -15.76 -26.21 -1.32
C PRO A 97 -16.27 -27.26 -2.31
N ASP A 98 -16.52 -26.88 -3.57
CA ASP A 98 -16.94 -27.76 -4.66
C ASP A 98 -16.64 -27.14 -6.04
N ASP A 99 -16.95 -27.86 -7.12
CA ASP A 99 -16.74 -27.44 -8.51
C ASP A 99 -17.72 -26.38 -9.02
N LEU A 100 -18.81 -26.12 -8.29
CA LEU A 100 -19.82 -25.11 -8.65
C LEU A 100 -19.54 -23.76 -7.99
N ALA A 101 -18.72 -23.74 -6.94
CA ALA A 101 -18.35 -22.53 -6.23
C ALA A 101 -17.65 -21.53 -7.19
N PRO A 102 -18.07 -20.25 -7.21
CA PRO A 102 -17.41 -19.24 -8.03
C PRO A 102 -15.98 -18.95 -7.53
N GLU A 103 -15.16 -18.34 -8.39
CA GLU A 103 -13.88 -17.76 -7.96
C GLU A 103 -14.11 -16.82 -6.76
N PHE A 104 -13.30 -16.98 -5.72
CA PHE A 104 -13.41 -16.27 -4.44
C PHE A 104 -14.76 -16.39 -3.72
N ALA A 105 -15.42 -17.56 -3.82
CA ALA A 105 -16.58 -17.86 -3.00
C ALA A 105 -16.32 -17.48 -1.52
N PRO A 106 -17.26 -16.83 -0.81
CA PRO A 106 -17.04 -16.38 0.57
C PRO A 106 -16.71 -17.51 1.57
N ASP A 107 -17.02 -18.76 1.23
CA ASP A 107 -16.68 -19.96 2.01
C ASP A 107 -15.48 -20.75 1.46
N ALA A 108 -14.80 -20.25 0.43
CA ALA A 108 -13.53 -20.83 -0.01
C ALA A 108 -12.48 -20.65 1.08
N GLY A 109 -11.88 -21.76 1.53
CA GLY A 109 -10.77 -21.70 2.47
C GLY A 109 -9.63 -20.88 1.86
N ARG A 110 -8.96 -20.04 2.65
CA ARG A 110 -7.89 -19.14 2.19
C ARG A 110 -6.67 -19.26 3.07
N VAL A 111 -5.48 -19.30 2.46
CA VAL A 111 -4.20 -19.12 3.14
C VAL A 111 -3.48 -17.96 2.49
N THR A 112 -3.11 -16.96 3.29
CA THR A 112 -2.31 -15.82 2.83
C THR A 112 -0.98 -15.79 3.56
N VAL A 113 0.12 -15.76 2.83
CA VAL A 113 1.47 -15.52 3.35
C VAL A 113 1.95 -14.17 2.83
N SER A 114 2.30 -13.26 3.72
CA SER A 114 2.91 -11.96 3.39
C SER A 114 4.32 -11.91 3.96
N LEU A 115 5.28 -11.43 3.16
CA LEU A 115 6.70 -11.42 3.51
C LEU A 115 7.28 -10.01 3.34
N TRP A 116 8.31 -9.72 4.13
CA TRP A 116 9.06 -8.48 4.06
C TRP A 116 10.55 -8.76 3.80
N PRO A 117 11.29 -7.85 3.13
CA PRO A 117 12.70 -8.05 2.82
C PRO A 117 13.61 -8.18 4.05
N ASP A 118 13.18 -7.67 5.20
CA ASP A 118 13.89 -7.76 6.48
C ASP A 118 13.81 -9.16 7.14
N GLY A 119 13.19 -10.14 6.47
CA GLY A 119 13.05 -11.50 6.96
C GLY A 119 11.75 -11.75 7.73
N ARG A 120 10.95 -10.72 8.04
CA ARG A 120 9.62 -10.93 8.64
C ARG A 120 8.68 -11.65 7.68
N GLY A 121 7.69 -12.33 8.26
CA GLY A 121 6.66 -13.02 7.52
C GLY A 121 5.42 -13.24 8.38
N SER A 122 4.25 -13.15 7.77
CA SER A 122 2.95 -13.38 8.40
C SER A 122 2.18 -14.41 7.59
N GLU A 123 1.47 -15.28 8.28
CA GLU A 123 0.58 -16.28 7.71
C GLU A 123 -0.80 -16.14 8.34
N ILE A 124 -1.81 -16.02 7.48
CA ILE A 124 -3.22 -15.99 7.85
C ILE A 124 -3.90 -17.20 7.22
N VAL A 125 -4.52 -18.04 8.05
CA VAL A 125 -5.27 -19.22 7.65
C VAL A 125 -6.75 -19.04 7.98
N GLU A 126 -7.60 -19.13 6.97
CA GLU A 126 -9.05 -18.92 7.02
C GLU A 126 -9.75 -20.15 6.43
N PRO A 127 -9.95 -21.24 7.20
CA PRO A 127 -10.41 -22.53 6.63
C PRO A 127 -11.80 -22.50 5.97
N GLN A 128 -12.65 -21.53 6.32
CA GLN A 128 -14.00 -21.35 5.76
C GLN A 128 -14.16 -19.97 5.12
N GLY A 129 -13.05 -19.38 4.66
CA GLY A 129 -13.03 -18.04 4.09
C GLY A 129 -13.62 -17.01 5.04
N ASP A 130 -14.45 -16.13 4.50
CA ASP A 130 -15.11 -15.04 5.20
C ASP A 130 -16.26 -15.53 6.12
N LYS A 131 -16.68 -16.80 6.01
CA LYS A 131 -17.74 -17.39 6.86
C LYS A 131 -17.22 -18.00 8.16
N GLY A 132 -15.90 -18.03 8.38
CA GLY A 132 -15.29 -18.66 9.55
C GLY A 132 -14.34 -17.75 10.32
N GLY A 133 -13.65 -18.34 11.30
CA GLY A 133 -12.57 -17.67 12.01
C GLY A 133 -11.25 -17.71 11.22
N SER A 134 -10.31 -16.86 11.63
CA SER A 134 -8.95 -16.82 11.09
C SER A 134 -7.91 -17.17 12.16
N ARG A 135 -6.79 -17.77 11.75
CA ARG A 135 -5.59 -17.95 12.57
C ARG A 135 -4.46 -17.12 11.98
N HIS A 136 -3.81 -16.31 12.81
CA HIS A 136 -2.71 -15.43 12.44
C HIS A 136 -1.43 -15.92 13.12
N THR A 137 -0.38 -16.20 12.34
CA THR A 137 0.91 -16.70 12.83
C THR A 137 2.07 -16.07 12.07
N VAL A 138 3.30 -16.29 12.55
CA VAL A 138 4.52 -15.87 11.84
C VAL A 138 4.87 -16.89 10.78
N ALA A 139 5.08 -16.43 9.54
CA ALA A 139 5.55 -17.28 8.44
C ALA A 139 7.07 -17.41 8.48
N GLN A 140 7.57 -18.65 8.61
CA GLN A 140 9.00 -18.96 8.59
C GLN A 140 9.41 -19.47 7.20
N VAL A 141 9.46 -18.55 6.23
CA VAL A 141 9.89 -18.85 4.86
C VAL A 141 11.40 -18.63 4.73
N PRO A 142 12.21 -19.64 4.32
CA PRO A 142 13.64 -19.48 4.09
C PRO A 142 13.96 -18.50 2.96
N ASP A 143 15.08 -17.78 3.04
CA ASP A 143 15.49 -16.78 2.05
C ASP A 143 15.49 -17.28 0.59
N GLY A 144 15.93 -18.52 0.36
CA GLY A 144 15.92 -19.13 -0.98
C GLY A 144 14.53 -19.36 -1.58
N GLN A 145 13.47 -19.19 -0.78
CA GLN A 145 12.06 -19.26 -1.20
C GLN A 145 11.39 -17.86 -1.18
N ARG A 146 12.15 -16.81 -0.84
CA ARG A 146 11.69 -15.41 -0.86
C ARG A 146 12.17 -14.67 -2.11
N TRP A 147 13.29 -15.08 -2.68
CA TRP A 147 13.96 -14.41 -3.77
C TRP A 147 14.09 -15.32 -4.99
N PHE A 148 13.72 -14.79 -6.15
CA PHE A 148 13.70 -15.52 -7.41
C PHE A 148 14.42 -14.71 -8.49
N GLU A 149 15.01 -15.38 -9.47
CA GLU A 149 15.60 -14.68 -10.62
C GLU A 149 14.51 -14.01 -11.44
N VAL A 150 14.78 -12.80 -11.94
CA VAL A 150 13.91 -12.15 -12.92
C VAL A 150 13.91 -13.00 -14.21
N PRO A 151 12.76 -13.52 -14.68
CA PRO A 151 12.72 -14.29 -15.92
C PRO A 151 12.98 -13.37 -17.11
N GLY A 152 13.98 -13.70 -17.93
CA GLY A 152 14.13 -13.09 -19.25
C GLY A 152 12.99 -13.49 -20.18
N PHE A 153 12.75 -12.70 -21.23
CA PHE A 153 11.72 -13.04 -22.22
C PHE A 153 11.99 -14.44 -22.81
N GLY A 154 10.96 -15.30 -22.79
CA GLY A 154 11.04 -16.69 -23.26
C GLY A 154 11.47 -17.71 -22.20
N CYS A 155 12.04 -17.28 -21.06
CA CYS A 155 12.45 -18.17 -19.95
C CYS A 155 11.31 -18.37 -18.93
N TRP A 156 10.13 -18.75 -19.42
CA TRP A 156 8.90 -18.79 -18.60
C TRP A 156 8.81 -20.00 -17.68
N GLU A 157 9.66 -21.01 -17.84
CA GLU A 157 9.79 -22.14 -16.92
C GLU A 157 10.20 -21.71 -15.51
N ARG A 158 10.83 -20.54 -15.39
CA ARG A 158 11.22 -19.92 -14.11
C ARG A 158 10.03 -19.51 -13.24
N LEU A 159 8.83 -19.39 -13.82
CA LEU A 159 7.60 -19.08 -13.09
C LEU A 159 7.18 -20.21 -12.14
N PHE A 160 7.64 -21.44 -12.37
CA PHE A 160 7.25 -22.60 -11.55
C PHE A 160 7.86 -22.59 -10.14
N ALA A 161 9.06 -22.04 -9.98
CA ALA A 161 9.73 -22.00 -8.68
C ALA A 161 8.96 -21.16 -7.63
N PRO A 162 8.53 -19.91 -7.92
CA PRO A 162 7.66 -19.14 -7.00
C PRO A 162 6.36 -19.85 -6.60
N LEU A 163 5.83 -20.69 -7.50
CA LEU A 163 4.59 -21.43 -7.27
C LEU A 163 4.81 -22.66 -6.36
N GLY A 164 6.06 -23.08 -6.16
CA GLY A 164 6.41 -24.33 -5.50
C GLY A 164 6.18 -25.56 -6.38
N ILE A 165 6.15 -25.39 -7.70
CA ILE A 165 5.99 -26.49 -8.66
C ILE A 165 7.37 -27.07 -8.98
N GLU A 166 7.60 -28.31 -8.57
CA GLU A 166 8.84 -29.05 -8.86
C GLU A 166 8.89 -29.55 -10.31
N GLY A 167 10.11 -29.79 -10.83
CA GLY A 167 10.31 -30.42 -12.13
C GLY A 167 10.31 -29.48 -13.34
N ALA A 168 10.59 -28.18 -13.13
CA ALA A 168 10.75 -27.20 -14.20
C ALA A 168 11.81 -27.61 -15.25
N ASP A 169 12.83 -28.36 -14.83
CA ASP A 169 13.89 -28.95 -15.68
C ASP A 169 13.38 -30.01 -16.67
N ARG A 170 12.12 -30.44 -16.54
CA ARG A 170 11.47 -31.46 -17.37
C ARG A 170 10.32 -30.92 -18.21
N VAL A 171 10.29 -29.61 -18.42
CA VAL A 171 9.29 -28.92 -19.23
C VAL A 171 9.94 -28.45 -20.54
N GLU A 172 9.25 -28.69 -21.64
CA GLU A 172 9.56 -28.10 -22.94
C GLU A 172 8.51 -27.03 -23.24
N LEU A 173 8.95 -25.78 -23.39
CA LEU A 173 8.07 -24.68 -23.76
C LEU A 173 7.90 -24.63 -25.27
N ARG A 174 6.66 -24.51 -25.74
CA ARG A 174 6.31 -24.35 -27.14
C ARG A 174 5.49 -23.08 -27.33
N GLU A 175 6.03 -22.09 -28.02
CA GLU A 175 5.27 -20.88 -28.34
C GLU A 175 4.18 -21.18 -29.39
N ILE A 176 2.97 -20.73 -29.11
CA ILE A 176 1.87 -20.76 -30.07
C ILE A 176 1.93 -19.49 -30.92
N THR A 177 2.09 -19.67 -32.22
CA THR A 177 2.19 -18.58 -33.20
C THR A 177 0.90 -18.33 -33.98
N ASP A 178 0.00 -19.30 -34.02
CA ASP A 178 -1.29 -19.18 -34.71
C ASP A 178 -2.33 -18.56 -33.78
N VAL A 179 -2.31 -17.23 -33.74
CA VAL A 179 -3.14 -16.41 -32.85
C VAL A 179 -4.11 -15.59 -33.71
N PRO A 180 -5.43 -15.65 -33.45
CA PRO A 180 -6.39 -14.80 -34.14
C PRO A 180 -6.01 -13.32 -34.00
N GLN A 181 -5.79 -12.64 -35.13
CA GLN A 181 -5.57 -11.21 -35.12
C GLN A 181 -6.87 -10.48 -34.80
N GLY A 182 -6.88 -9.71 -33.72
CA GLY A 182 -8.01 -8.88 -33.31
C GLY A 182 -8.38 -9.04 -31.84
N GLY A 183 -8.41 -7.92 -31.11
CA GLY A 183 -8.73 -7.88 -29.69
C GLY A 183 -8.41 -6.51 -29.09
N THR A 184 -8.69 -6.33 -27.79
CA THR A 184 -8.44 -5.07 -27.08
C THR A 184 -6.95 -4.73 -27.06
N ALA A 185 -6.60 -3.48 -27.36
CA ALA A 185 -5.21 -3.01 -27.38
C ALA A 185 -4.61 -2.77 -25.98
N GLN A 186 -5.42 -2.85 -24.91
CA GLN A 186 -5.01 -2.60 -23.54
C GLN A 186 -5.27 -3.80 -22.63
N PRO A 187 -4.40 -4.04 -21.64
CA PRO A 187 -4.62 -5.01 -20.58
C PRO A 187 -5.92 -4.78 -19.80
N ASN A 188 -6.59 -5.87 -19.40
CA ASN A 188 -7.71 -5.86 -18.46
C ASN A 188 -7.26 -5.85 -16.98
N TRP A 189 -5.97 -5.68 -16.74
CA TRP A 189 -5.32 -5.67 -15.44
C TRP A 189 -4.29 -4.54 -15.39
N ARG A 190 -3.87 -4.17 -14.20
CA ARG A 190 -2.75 -3.27 -13.96
C ARG A 190 -1.89 -3.80 -12.82
N ALA A 191 -0.61 -3.46 -12.81
CA ALA A 191 0.24 -3.73 -11.66
C ALA A 191 -0.39 -3.04 -10.42
N PRO A 192 -0.44 -3.69 -9.25
CA PRO A 192 -0.99 -3.08 -8.05
C PRO A 192 -0.16 -1.89 -7.63
N GLU A 193 -0.84 -0.79 -7.32
CA GLU A 193 -0.21 0.46 -6.87
C GLU A 193 -0.65 0.81 -5.46
N GLY A 194 0.31 1.22 -4.63
CA GLY A 194 0.01 1.79 -3.32
C GLY A 194 -0.91 2.99 -3.42
N MET A 195 -1.58 3.31 -2.31
CA MET A 195 -2.46 4.45 -2.19
C MET A 195 -1.77 5.73 -2.69
N ARG A 196 -2.53 6.60 -3.33
CA ARG A 196 -2.09 7.96 -3.67
C ARG A 196 -2.91 8.97 -2.89
N PRO A 197 -2.29 10.06 -2.43
CA PRO A 197 -3.01 11.10 -1.71
C PRO A 197 -3.99 11.79 -2.65
N SER A 198 -5.12 12.22 -2.11
CA SER A 198 -6.15 12.93 -2.86
C SER A 198 -6.48 14.23 -2.14
N HIS A 199 -6.36 15.36 -2.86
CA HIS A 199 -6.82 16.68 -2.42
C HIS A 199 -6.37 17.11 -1.01
N LEU A 200 -5.13 16.78 -0.62
CA LEU A 200 -4.63 17.03 0.74
C LEU A 200 -4.48 18.52 1.07
N ALA A 201 -4.16 19.37 0.10
CA ALA A 201 -4.02 20.80 0.33
C ALA A 201 -5.37 21.43 0.65
N GLU A 202 -6.40 20.99 -0.06
CA GLU A 202 -7.79 21.40 0.01
C GLU A 202 -8.42 21.09 1.39
N LEU A 203 -7.94 20.07 2.10
CA LEU A 203 -8.36 19.76 3.48
C LEU A 203 -8.07 20.90 4.47
N PHE A 204 -7.16 21.81 4.14
CA PHE A 204 -6.78 22.96 4.98
C PHE A 204 -7.32 24.29 4.45
N VAL A 205 -8.20 24.27 3.44
CA VAL A 205 -8.82 25.46 2.86
C VAL A 205 -10.28 25.54 3.30
N ALA A 206 -10.56 26.44 4.25
CA ALA A 206 -11.91 26.66 4.77
C ALA A 206 -12.93 26.95 3.66
N GLY A 207 -14.12 26.35 3.77
CA GLY A 207 -15.18 26.45 2.78
C GLY A 207 -15.07 25.47 1.61
N THR A 208 -13.98 24.71 1.49
CA THR A 208 -13.91 23.64 0.49
C THR A 208 -14.96 22.57 0.77
N ARG A 209 -15.68 22.16 -0.27
CA ARG A 209 -16.74 21.15 -0.19
C ARG A 209 -16.26 19.85 -0.81
N PHE A 210 -16.56 18.74 -0.17
CA PHE A 210 -16.27 17.40 -0.65
C PHE A 210 -17.55 16.57 -0.70
N SER A 211 -17.71 15.78 -1.77
CA SER A 211 -18.78 14.79 -1.90
C SER A 211 -18.20 13.39 -1.73
N SER A 212 -18.82 12.57 -0.89
CA SER A 212 -18.50 11.16 -0.70
C SER A 212 -19.77 10.32 -0.60
N PRO A 213 -19.69 8.98 -0.70
CA PRO A 213 -20.83 8.10 -0.45
C PRO A 213 -21.48 8.27 0.95
N ASP A 214 -20.72 8.77 1.93
CA ASP A 214 -21.18 9.00 3.31
C ASP A 214 -21.88 10.36 3.48
N GLY A 215 -21.74 11.27 2.52
CA GLY A 215 -22.40 12.58 2.50
C GLY A 215 -21.53 13.72 2.00
N GLU A 216 -22.04 14.94 2.17
CA GLU A 216 -21.32 16.18 1.85
C GLU A 216 -20.56 16.69 3.08
N TYR A 217 -19.35 17.16 2.85
CA TYR A 217 -18.45 17.69 3.87
C TYR A 217 -18.05 19.11 3.50
N THR A 218 -17.93 19.99 4.49
CA THR A 218 -17.40 21.35 4.31
C THR A 218 -16.25 21.59 5.27
N VAL A 219 -15.06 21.85 4.72
CA VAL A 219 -13.84 22.16 5.49
C VAL A 219 -14.05 23.44 6.30
N ARG A 220 -13.66 23.40 7.58
CA ARG A 220 -13.69 24.54 8.51
C ARG A 220 -12.31 25.20 8.59
N GLU A 221 -12.25 26.34 9.27
CA GLU A 221 -10.95 26.96 9.60
C GLU A 221 -10.08 25.95 10.35
N PRO A 222 -8.84 25.67 9.88
CA PRO A 222 -7.93 24.78 10.58
C PRO A 222 -7.71 25.23 12.03
N ILE A 223 -7.55 24.26 12.94
CA ILE A 223 -7.20 24.53 14.33
C ILE A 223 -5.68 24.71 14.40
N GLU A 224 -5.23 25.78 15.04
CA GLU A 224 -3.82 25.98 15.37
C GLU A 224 -3.47 25.14 16.60
N ALA A 225 -2.77 24.03 16.39
CA ALA A 225 -2.40 23.06 17.44
C ALA A 225 -1.02 23.37 18.06
N GLY A 226 -0.59 24.63 17.99
CA GLY A 226 0.69 25.09 18.52
C GLY A 226 1.85 24.96 17.55
N THR A 227 3.06 24.83 18.09
CA THR A 227 4.32 24.80 17.33
C THR A 227 5.12 23.57 17.73
N LEU A 228 5.48 22.77 16.73
CA LEU A 228 6.37 21.62 16.87
C LEU A 228 7.83 22.05 16.77
N LEU A 229 8.65 21.53 17.67
CA LEU A 229 10.08 21.76 17.71
C LEU A 229 10.80 20.55 17.15
N LEU A 230 11.55 20.73 16.07
CA LEU A 230 12.28 19.65 15.39
C LEU A 230 13.78 19.94 15.40
N PRO A 231 14.51 19.77 16.53
CA PRO A 231 15.94 20.03 16.58
C PRO A 231 16.79 19.10 15.68
N SER A 232 16.32 17.90 15.34
CA SER A 232 16.98 17.05 14.35
C SER A 232 16.47 17.27 12.93
N GLY A 233 15.30 17.92 12.79
CA GLY A 233 14.59 18.04 11.52
C GLY A 233 13.93 16.74 11.07
N ARG A 234 13.90 15.69 11.91
CA ARG A 234 13.30 14.40 11.60
C ARG A 234 11.99 14.22 12.36
N LEU A 235 10.89 14.26 11.60
CA LEU A 235 9.54 14.12 12.12
C LEU A 235 9.21 12.65 12.44
N VAL A 236 8.55 12.44 13.57
CA VAL A 236 7.86 11.20 13.95
C VAL A 236 6.35 11.47 13.97
N ALA A 237 5.57 10.53 13.45
CA ALA A 237 4.12 10.44 13.70
C ALA A 237 3.82 9.08 14.35
N LYS A 238 3.12 9.08 15.49
CA LYS A 238 2.73 7.86 16.20
C LYS A 238 1.52 8.09 17.11
N ASP A 239 0.92 7.01 17.59
CA ASP A 239 0.13 7.07 18.82
C ASP A 239 1.08 7.28 20.02
N PRO A 240 0.93 8.35 20.81
CA PRO A 240 1.84 8.64 21.92
C PRO A 240 1.69 7.65 23.08
N THR A 241 0.64 6.82 23.10
CA THR A 241 0.43 5.78 24.12
C THR A 241 1.20 4.50 23.83
N TYR A 242 1.70 4.33 22.60
CA TYR A 242 2.54 3.20 22.27
C TYR A 242 3.91 3.34 22.93
N GLY A 243 4.44 2.21 23.38
CA GLY A 243 5.82 2.10 23.83
C GLY A 243 6.82 2.34 22.69
N ALA A 244 8.05 1.82 22.87
CA ALA A 244 9.06 1.89 21.82
C ALA A 244 8.56 1.16 20.55
N SER A 245 8.63 1.84 19.41
CA SER A 245 8.17 1.33 18.12
C SER A 245 9.08 1.77 16.96
N ASP A 246 8.94 1.17 15.78
CA ASP A 246 9.76 1.50 14.61
C ASP A 246 9.57 2.98 14.17
N GLU A 247 8.38 3.54 14.40
CA GLU A 247 8.06 4.94 14.12
C GLU A 247 8.95 5.93 14.88
N ASP A 248 9.48 5.55 16.05
CA ASP A 248 10.35 6.42 16.87
C ASP A 248 11.64 6.83 16.15
N ALA A 249 12.06 6.07 15.13
CA ALA A 249 13.20 6.42 14.28
C ALA A 249 12.93 7.66 13.39
N GLY A 250 11.66 7.97 13.12
CA GLY A 250 11.22 9.09 12.31
C GLY A 250 11.39 8.88 10.80
N PHE A 251 10.69 9.71 10.03
CA PHE A 251 10.66 9.62 8.57
C PHE A 251 12.03 9.92 7.95
N THR A 252 12.26 9.33 6.77
CA THR A 252 13.48 9.57 5.96
C THR A 252 13.51 10.96 5.33
N ALA A 253 12.34 11.53 5.05
CA ALA A 253 12.22 12.92 4.64
C ALA A 253 12.47 13.84 5.85
N THR A 254 13.46 14.72 5.72
CA THR A 254 13.89 15.65 6.77
C THR A 254 13.67 17.10 6.35
N VAL A 255 13.64 17.99 7.33
CA VAL A 255 13.63 19.44 7.17
C VAL A 255 14.80 20.07 7.91
N ALA A 256 15.02 21.37 7.73
CA ALA A 256 15.99 22.07 8.57
C ALA A 256 15.58 21.99 10.05
N PRO A 257 16.53 21.91 10.99
CA PRO A 257 16.20 22.09 12.40
C PRO A 257 15.45 23.39 12.65
N GLY A 258 14.33 23.33 13.37
CA GLY A 258 13.46 24.49 13.45
C GLY A 258 12.20 24.34 14.28
N ARG A 259 11.32 25.33 14.11
CA ARG A 259 10.03 25.45 14.79
C ARG A 259 8.96 25.57 13.72
N TYR A 260 7.98 24.68 13.74
CA TYR A 260 7.00 24.54 12.66
C TYR A 260 5.58 24.55 13.20
N PRO A 261 4.67 25.39 12.68
CA PRO A 261 3.27 25.37 13.08
C PRO A 261 2.63 24.00 12.82
N VAL A 262 1.80 23.56 13.76
CA VAL A 262 0.94 22.38 13.60
C VAL A 262 -0.49 22.84 13.42
N GLN A 263 -1.14 22.32 12.39
CA GLN A 263 -2.55 22.63 12.11
C GLN A 263 -3.36 21.34 11.99
N ILE A 264 -4.58 21.36 12.51
CA ILE A 264 -5.52 20.24 12.39
C ILE A 264 -6.66 20.67 11.46
N ALA A 265 -6.83 19.93 10.37
CA ALA A 265 -7.93 20.07 9.45
C ALA A 265 -9.18 19.39 10.01
N ARG A 266 -10.31 20.05 9.82
CA ARG A 266 -11.62 19.57 10.27
C ARG A 266 -12.69 19.88 9.24
N ALA A 267 -13.66 18.98 9.12
CA ALA A 267 -14.77 19.12 8.20
C ALA A 267 -16.09 18.93 8.92
N ALA A 268 -17.07 19.77 8.59
CA ALA A 268 -18.44 19.59 9.04
C ALA A 268 -19.22 18.72 8.06
N ALA A 269 -19.84 17.67 8.58
CA ALA A 269 -20.87 16.88 7.91
C ALA A 269 -22.06 16.71 8.87
N LYS A 270 -22.50 15.46 9.13
CA LYS A 270 -23.49 15.17 10.18
C LYS A 270 -22.94 15.52 11.59
N PHE A 271 -21.64 15.31 11.78
CA PHE A 271 -20.87 15.73 12.95
C PHE A 271 -19.60 16.44 12.47
N GLU A 272 -18.88 17.11 13.39
CA GLU A 272 -17.56 17.64 13.11
C GLU A 272 -16.54 16.49 13.16
N GLU A 273 -15.69 16.39 12.13
CA GLU A 273 -14.71 15.32 11.95
C GLU A 273 -13.32 15.94 11.85
N TYR A 274 -12.33 15.37 12.55
CA TYR A 274 -10.91 15.68 12.31
C TYR A 274 -10.44 14.88 11.09
N VAL A 275 -10.04 15.56 10.01
CA VAL A 275 -9.80 14.91 8.71
C VAL A 275 -8.33 14.76 8.37
N ALA A 276 -7.46 15.63 8.91
CA ALA A 276 -6.02 15.54 8.77
C ALA A 276 -5.31 16.41 9.83
N ALA A 277 -4.01 16.19 10.02
CA ALA A 277 -3.14 17.12 10.72
C ALA A 277 -1.88 17.39 9.89
N ARG A 278 -1.30 18.58 9.97
CA ARG A 278 -0.08 18.93 9.25
C ARG A 278 0.95 19.65 10.08
N VAL A 279 2.20 19.38 9.77
CA VAL A 279 3.34 20.23 10.14
C VAL A 279 3.64 21.13 8.94
N LEU A 280 3.47 22.44 9.09
CA LEU A 280 3.68 23.42 8.01
C LEU A 280 5.14 23.91 8.02
N VAL A 281 5.88 23.61 6.95
CA VAL A 281 7.31 23.93 6.81
C VAL A 281 7.54 25.21 6.02
N SER A 282 6.69 25.46 5.03
CA SER A 282 6.73 26.65 4.17
C SER A 282 5.34 26.99 3.66
N ASP A 283 5.06 28.28 3.42
CA ASP A 283 3.83 28.75 2.79
C ASP A 283 3.79 28.52 1.26
N ARG A 284 4.86 27.97 0.67
CA ARG A 284 4.88 27.59 -0.74
C ARG A 284 3.89 26.44 -0.99
N PRO A 285 3.16 26.45 -2.12
CA PRO A 285 2.19 25.40 -2.41
C PRO A 285 2.89 24.06 -2.71
N ALA A 286 2.39 22.98 -2.13
CA ALA A 286 2.74 21.62 -2.52
C ALA A 286 2.17 21.33 -3.92
N VAL A 287 3.03 20.92 -4.84
CA VAL A 287 2.65 20.50 -6.21
C VAL A 287 2.94 19.02 -6.47
N ARG A 288 3.68 18.38 -5.57
CA ARG A 288 3.98 16.95 -5.58
C ARG A 288 3.81 16.40 -4.17
N TRP A 289 3.36 15.16 -4.09
CA TRP A 289 3.19 14.43 -2.84
C TRP A 289 3.91 13.07 -2.92
N ASP A 290 4.74 12.79 -1.92
CA ASP A 290 5.41 11.49 -1.75
C ASP A 290 4.95 10.87 -0.41
N ALA A 291 4.97 9.54 -0.30
CA ALA A 291 4.74 8.90 1.00
C ALA A 291 5.89 9.25 1.97
N ALA A 292 5.57 9.54 3.22
CA ALA A 292 6.57 9.68 4.27
C ALA A 292 6.97 8.28 4.75
N LEU A 293 8.15 7.83 4.32
CA LEU A 293 8.66 6.49 4.60
C LEU A 293 9.58 6.47 5.81
N LEU A 294 9.54 5.38 6.59
CA LEU A 294 10.59 5.01 7.54
C LEU A 294 11.76 4.33 6.82
N ASP A 295 12.91 4.25 7.49
CA ASP A 295 14.05 3.51 6.96
C ASP A 295 13.67 2.04 6.68
N GLY A 296 14.00 1.56 5.48
CA GLY A 296 13.69 0.19 5.03
C GLY A 296 12.30 -0.02 4.40
N GLN A 297 11.41 0.99 4.43
CA GLN A 297 10.15 0.93 3.68
C GLN A 297 10.36 1.23 2.19
N ASP A 298 9.58 0.57 1.33
CA ASP A 298 9.68 0.69 -0.12
C ASP A 298 8.29 0.63 -0.76
N GLU A 299 7.86 1.71 -1.42
CA GLU A 299 6.54 1.80 -2.06
C GLU A 299 6.29 0.69 -3.10
N ARG A 300 7.33 0.09 -3.68
CA ARG A 300 7.19 -1.04 -4.63
C ARG A 300 6.55 -2.27 -3.98
N LEU A 301 6.59 -2.37 -2.65
CA LEU A 301 5.99 -3.46 -1.86
C LEU A 301 4.53 -3.22 -1.51
N LEU A 302 3.95 -2.07 -1.87
CA LEU A 302 2.54 -1.79 -1.61
C LEU A 302 1.67 -2.50 -2.66
N GLY A 303 0.66 -3.23 -2.17
CA GLY A 303 -0.44 -3.73 -2.96
C GLY A 303 -1.41 -2.61 -3.37
N GLU A 304 -2.47 -2.99 -4.09
CA GLU A 304 -3.47 -2.03 -4.56
C GLU A 304 -4.12 -1.30 -3.38
N GLY A 305 -3.97 0.03 -3.33
CA GLY A 305 -4.54 0.88 -2.28
C GLY A 305 -3.92 0.71 -0.89
N GLU A 306 -2.87 -0.10 -0.76
CA GLU A 306 -2.12 -0.23 0.50
C GLU A 306 -1.20 0.99 0.72
N PHE A 307 -0.87 1.27 1.98
CA PHE A 307 0.02 2.35 2.35
C PHE A 307 0.84 1.96 3.58
N TYR A 308 1.95 2.68 3.80
CA TYR A 308 2.62 2.70 5.08
C TYR A 308 1.98 3.80 5.94
N GLY A 309 1.65 3.47 7.18
CA GLY A 309 1.02 4.40 8.11
C GLY A 309 1.41 4.08 9.55
N PHE A 310 1.23 5.07 10.43
CA PHE A 310 1.43 4.87 11.86
C PHE A 310 0.12 4.36 12.48
N GLY A 311 0.23 3.38 13.39
CA GLY A 311 -0.91 2.81 14.10
C GLY A 311 -1.42 3.73 15.21
N VAL A 312 -2.73 3.70 15.44
CA VAL A 312 -3.43 4.37 16.54
C VAL A 312 -4.44 3.42 17.18
N ASP A 313 -4.45 3.35 18.51
CA ASP A 313 -5.34 2.50 19.33
C ASP A 313 -5.95 3.27 20.53
N ALA A 314 -5.47 4.49 20.79
CA ALA A 314 -6.00 5.37 21.83
C ALA A 314 -6.84 6.53 21.27
N GLY A 315 -7.25 6.47 20.00
CA GLY A 315 -7.88 7.58 19.30
C GLY A 315 -7.05 8.88 19.26
N THR A 316 -5.74 8.79 19.52
CA THR A 316 -4.81 9.91 19.65
C THR A 316 -3.60 9.69 18.76
N ALA A 317 -3.28 10.68 17.95
CA ALA A 317 -2.07 10.74 17.15
C ALA A 317 -1.16 11.86 17.66
N ALA A 318 0.13 11.79 17.41
CA ALA A 318 1.08 12.80 17.84
C ALA A 318 2.21 13.02 16.84
N PHE A 319 2.69 14.26 16.79
CA PHE A 319 3.93 14.64 16.13
C PHE A 319 5.01 14.96 17.17
N THR A 320 6.24 14.50 16.92
CA THR A 320 7.42 14.77 17.77
C THR A 320 8.70 14.69 16.92
N ASP A 321 9.82 15.21 17.44
CA ASP A 321 11.14 14.95 16.89
C ASP A 321 11.64 13.55 17.29
N ALA A 322 12.35 12.88 16.37
CA ALA A 322 12.95 11.56 16.60
C ALA A 322 13.92 11.51 17.79
N THR A 323 14.53 12.63 18.20
CA THR A 323 15.49 12.64 19.32
C THR A 323 14.87 12.31 20.68
N ALA A 324 13.55 12.47 20.84
CA ALA A 324 12.88 12.31 22.13
C ALA A 324 11.56 11.52 22.06
N ALA A 325 11.24 10.93 20.90
CA ALA A 325 9.94 10.28 20.66
C ALA A 325 9.54 9.24 21.73
N PRO A 326 10.42 8.29 22.11
CA PRO A 326 10.06 7.29 23.12
C PRO A 326 9.79 7.90 24.51
N ASP A 327 10.60 8.88 24.91
CA ASP A 327 10.50 9.47 26.25
C ASP A 327 9.31 10.43 26.38
N LEU A 328 9.03 11.22 25.35
CA LEU A 328 7.85 12.09 25.30
C LEU A 328 6.55 11.28 25.24
N GLY A 329 6.50 10.19 24.47
CA GLY A 329 5.35 9.27 24.48
C GLY A 329 5.12 8.66 25.85
N ARG A 330 6.18 8.18 26.52
CA ARG A 330 6.08 7.68 27.91
C ARG A 330 5.55 8.74 28.88
N ARG A 331 6.05 9.98 28.80
CA ARG A 331 5.55 11.09 29.64
C ARG A 331 4.07 11.38 29.39
N TYR A 332 3.65 11.43 28.13
CA TYR A 332 2.23 11.57 27.76
C TYR A 332 1.38 10.45 28.37
N TRP A 333 1.82 9.19 28.25
CA TRP A 333 1.13 8.05 28.82
C TRP A 333 1.04 8.12 30.36
N ASP A 334 2.15 8.46 31.02
CA ASP A 334 2.20 8.60 32.48
C ASP A 334 1.20 9.66 32.98
N ASP A 335 1.13 10.80 32.28
CA ASP A 335 0.18 11.89 32.58
C ASP A 335 -1.27 11.48 32.29
N LEU A 336 -1.52 10.74 31.21
CA LEU A 336 -2.84 10.22 30.88
C LEU A 336 -3.34 9.24 31.95
N VAL A 337 -2.50 8.30 32.37
CA VAL A 337 -2.83 7.32 33.43
C VAL A 337 -3.04 8.00 34.79
N ALA A 338 -2.25 9.03 35.09
CA ALA A 338 -2.41 9.81 36.31
C ALA A 338 -3.63 10.74 36.31
N GLY A 339 -4.28 10.94 35.15
CA GLY A 339 -5.36 11.91 34.98
C GLY A 339 -4.87 13.35 35.07
N THR A 340 -3.58 13.59 34.80
CA THR A 340 -2.93 14.91 34.82
C THR A 340 -2.69 15.46 33.41
N GLN A 341 -2.93 14.66 32.37
CA GLN A 341 -2.87 15.11 30.98
C GLN A 341 -3.85 16.27 30.77
N VAL A 342 -3.34 17.38 30.25
CA VAL A 342 -4.13 18.57 29.93
C VAL A 342 -4.31 18.63 28.42
N GLU A 343 -5.57 18.71 28.01
CA GLU A 343 -5.98 18.94 26.63
C GLU A 343 -6.72 20.27 26.53
N ASP A 344 -6.63 20.93 25.37
CA ASP A 344 -7.46 22.08 25.06
C ASP A 344 -8.89 21.67 24.65
N VAL A 345 -9.70 22.65 24.24
CA VAL A 345 -11.10 22.40 23.82
C VAL A 345 -11.23 21.58 22.53
N HIS A 346 -10.12 21.35 21.83
CA HIS A 346 -10.03 20.57 20.60
C HIS A 346 -9.35 19.20 20.84
N GLY A 347 -9.05 18.84 22.09
CA GLY A 347 -8.35 17.58 22.40
C GLY A 347 -6.86 17.64 22.04
N VAL A 348 -6.29 18.84 21.89
CA VAL A 348 -4.84 19.01 21.63
C VAL A 348 -4.10 19.04 22.96
N ALA A 349 -3.05 18.24 23.05
CA ALA A 349 -2.17 18.18 24.21
C ALA A 349 -0.72 18.43 23.77
N VAL A 350 0.06 19.13 24.61
CA VAL A 350 1.48 19.40 24.35
C VAL A 350 2.30 18.93 25.55
N VAL A 351 3.35 18.14 25.28
CA VAL A 351 4.33 17.70 26.27
C VAL A 351 5.68 18.30 25.91
N ASP A 352 6.18 19.21 26.74
CA ASP A 352 7.44 19.91 26.50
C ASP A 352 8.66 19.13 27.01
N ASP A 353 9.76 19.26 26.27
CA ASP A 353 11.10 18.83 26.69
C ASP A 353 12.12 19.96 26.50
N PRO A 354 12.17 20.91 27.45
CA PRO A 354 13.11 22.03 27.37
C PRO A 354 14.57 21.59 27.48
N ALA A 355 14.87 20.41 28.02
CA ALA A 355 16.24 19.91 28.15
C ALA A 355 16.82 19.51 26.79
N ASN A 356 15.99 18.92 25.91
CA ASN A 356 16.36 18.56 24.55
C ASN A 356 15.90 19.59 23.50
N GLY A 357 15.21 20.66 23.93
CA GLY A 357 14.72 21.71 23.04
C GLY A 357 13.64 21.23 22.07
N THR A 358 12.85 20.24 22.47
CA THR A 358 11.82 19.60 21.65
C THR A 358 10.48 19.50 22.39
N ASN A 359 9.43 19.07 21.72
CA ASN A 359 8.13 18.78 22.31
C ASN A 359 7.38 17.71 21.51
N LEU A 360 6.26 17.24 22.08
CA LEU A 360 5.28 16.38 21.44
C LEU A 360 3.95 17.12 21.37
N VAL A 361 3.31 17.09 20.21
CA VAL A 361 1.98 17.67 19.97
C VAL A 361 1.02 16.53 19.64
N ALA A 362 0.13 16.21 20.57
CA ALA A 362 -0.90 15.18 20.45
C ALA A 362 -2.24 15.79 20.00
N TYR A 363 -3.00 15.05 19.20
CA TYR A 363 -4.27 15.47 18.59
C TYR A 363 -5.19 14.28 18.31
N PRO A 364 -6.51 14.48 18.16
CA PRO A 364 -7.46 13.40 17.88
C PRO A 364 -7.27 12.77 16.50
N SER A 365 -7.30 11.44 16.40
CA SER A 365 -7.05 10.67 15.17
C SER A 365 -8.30 10.41 14.32
N GLY A 366 -9.00 11.47 13.91
CA GLY A 366 -10.21 11.35 13.09
C GLY A 366 -11.29 10.47 13.71
N ARG A 367 -11.59 9.32 13.07
CA ARG A 367 -12.63 8.37 13.55
C ARG A 367 -12.13 7.40 14.63
N GLY A 368 -10.92 7.58 15.16
CA GLY A 368 -10.36 6.79 16.26
C GLY A 368 -9.25 5.86 15.79
N ASP A 369 -9.35 4.59 16.18
CA ASP A 369 -8.31 3.58 15.97
C ASP A 369 -8.12 3.23 14.49
N GLY A 370 -6.89 2.98 14.08
CA GLY A 370 -6.57 2.68 12.69
C GLY A 370 -5.08 2.78 12.36
N SER A 371 -4.78 2.87 11.07
CA SER A 371 -3.45 3.16 10.56
C SER A 371 -3.58 4.30 9.56
N TYR A 372 -2.74 5.32 9.70
CA TYR A 372 -2.88 6.58 8.95
C TYR A 372 -1.59 6.90 8.18
N PRO A 373 -1.68 7.16 6.87
CA PRO A 373 -0.50 7.55 6.09
C PRO A 373 -0.09 8.98 6.41
N VAL A 374 1.21 9.23 6.31
CA VAL A 374 1.76 10.58 6.28
C VAL A 374 2.31 10.86 4.89
N TRP A 375 1.97 12.04 4.36
CA TRP A 375 2.38 12.50 3.03
C TRP A 375 3.29 13.70 3.13
N VAL A 376 4.36 13.71 2.34
CA VAL A 376 5.30 14.82 2.22
C VAL A 376 4.89 15.69 1.04
N GLY A 377 4.46 16.92 1.33
CA GLY A 377 4.19 17.93 0.30
C GLY A 377 5.50 18.57 -0.15
N ARG A 378 5.70 18.68 -1.47
CA ARG A 378 6.86 19.32 -2.08
C ARG A 378 6.47 20.38 -3.09
N ASP A 379 7.23 21.45 -3.14
CA ASP A 379 7.07 22.50 -4.15
C ASP A 379 7.70 22.13 -5.52
N ARG A 380 7.74 23.10 -6.43
CA ARG A 380 8.28 22.94 -7.79
C ARG A 380 9.79 22.70 -7.80
N GLU A 381 10.49 23.13 -6.76
CA GLU A 381 11.92 22.94 -6.59
C GLU A 381 12.24 21.59 -5.93
N GLY A 382 11.22 20.88 -5.42
CA GLY A 382 11.34 19.61 -4.72
C GLY A 382 11.58 19.74 -3.22
N GLU A 383 11.53 20.96 -2.68
CA GLU A 383 11.72 21.23 -1.26
C GLU A 383 10.44 20.89 -0.47
N VAL A 384 10.59 20.43 0.77
CA VAL A 384 9.46 20.05 1.63
C VAL A 384 8.70 21.31 2.06
N THR A 385 7.38 21.33 1.82
CA THR A 385 6.48 22.41 2.24
C THR A 385 5.65 22.03 3.46
N CYS A 386 5.33 20.74 3.62
CA CYS A 386 4.59 20.22 4.76
C CYS A 386 4.69 18.70 4.89
N PHE A 387 4.32 18.19 6.06
CA PHE A 387 3.94 16.80 6.28
C PHE A 387 2.45 16.77 6.65
N VAL A 388 1.67 15.87 6.05
CA VAL A 388 0.23 15.73 6.32
C VAL A 388 -0.06 14.30 6.75
N ALA A 389 -0.50 14.12 8.00
CA ALA A 389 -1.15 12.89 8.44
C ALA A 389 -2.61 12.91 7.98
N ASP A 390 -2.96 12.04 7.04
CA ASP A 390 -4.32 11.93 6.50
C ASP A 390 -5.12 10.95 7.36
N MET A 391 -6.20 11.42 8.00
CA MET A 391 -7.05 10.57 8.85
C MET A 391 -7.99 9.67 8.03
N LEU A 392 -7.84 9.66 6.70
CA LEU A 392 -8.58 8.83 5.76
C LEU A 392 -10.10 9.05 5.82
N VAL A 393 -10.56 10.16 6.38
CA VAL A 393 -11.99 10.50 6.41
C VAL A 393 -12.48 10.90 5.02
N LEU A 394 -11.66 11.64 4.27
CA LEU A 394 -12.00 12.20 2.96
C LEU A 394 -11.16 11.64 1.80
N HIS A 395 -10.35 10.60 2.02
CA HIS A 395 -9.42 10.05 1.02
C HIS A 395 -10.09 9.52 -0.27
N ARG A 396 -11.40 9.24 -0.24
CA ARG A 396 -12.21 8.82 -1.40
C ARG A 396 -13.22 9.87 -1.84
N ALA A 397 -13.20 11.06 -1.23
CA ALA A 397 -14.11 12.12 -1.54
C ALA A 397 -13.54 13.00 -2.66
N GLU A 398 -14.42 13.55 -3.49
CA GLU A 398 -14.05 14.48 -4.55
C GLU A 398 -14.48 15.90 -4.19
N PRO A 399 -13.67 16.93 -4.50
CA PRO A 399 -14.06 18.32 -4.34
C PRO A 399 -15.29 18.62 -5.17
N SER A 400 -16.35 19.09 -4.51
CA SER A 400 -17.55 19.56 -5.19
C SER A 400 -17.26 20.93 -5.82
N PRO A 401 -17.65 21.17 -7.09
CA PRO A 401 -17.53 22.49 -7.67
C PRO A 401 -18.28 23.50 -6.81
N ALA A 402 -17.70 24.68 -6.60
CA ALA A 402 -18.41 25.77 -5.93
C ALA A 402 -19.69 26.06 -6.72
N GLU A 403 -20.86 25.99 -6.06
CA GLU A 403 -22.11 26.44 -6.68
C GLU A 403 -21.91 27.89 -7.11
N ALA A 404 -22.20 28.19 -8.38
CA ALA A 404 -22.22 29.55 -8.86
C ALA A 404 -23.22 30.33 -8.00
N VAL A 405 -22.74 31.33 -7.28
CA VAL A 405 -23.58 32.23 -6.50
C VAL A 405 -24.48 32.95 -7.50
N THR A 406 -25.74 32.53 -7.59
CA THR A 406 -26.80 33.23 -8.36
C THR A 406 -27.41 34.35 -7.57
#